data_AF-C3ZPQ7-F1
#
_entry.id   AF-C3ZPQ7-F1
#
_cell.length_a   1.000
_cell.length_b   1.000
_cell.length_c   1.000
_cell.angle_alpha   90.00
_cell.angle_beta   90.00
_cell.angle_gamma   90.00
#
_symmetry.space_group_name_H-M   'P 1'
#
loop_
_entity.id
_entity.type
_entity.pdbx_description
1 polymer ?
#
loop_
_entity_poly.entity_id
_entity_poly.type
_entity_poly.pdbx_seq_one_letter_code
_entity_poly.pdbx_strand_id
1 'polypeptide(L)'
;MEKTTPRLSAVAEEFQELDLIFASGSDLDVVEKGYARKLIHAISREDEVLTIETLKSLGDLHLHKAKSNEHKAENFHRACALYEDVLRYIRNEEEKAVIQHRIRYAEKCTKLVYSKKYTKAETGLTVAELLHGVEKKAKVKEHDVVPLREGYTDAFVDSIVERNKGLEVESLKSLGDLYLEKGRVGRDEAAFTKAAGLYRAALDRCEDSDGRETLKHRIKYTEKVKGKAEKRREKPTGNSKADYAKWLVPPSTACKAALDVISQINKKRIAGADSHMNNKTPADTESTTQ
;
A
#
# COMPACT_ATOMS: atom_id res chain seq x y z
N MET A 1 12.42 -14.33 -28.68
CA MET A 1 11.05 -13.84 -28.41
C MET A 1 10.33 -14.91 -27.59
N GLU A 2 9.26 -14.59 -26.86
CA GLU A 2 8.39 -15.52 -26.08
C GLU A 2 8.76 -15.87 -24.62
N LYS A 3 8.74 -14.88 -23.72
CA LYS A 3 8.39 -15.10 -22.30
C LYS A 3 7.31 -14.14 -21.77
N THR A 4 6.78 -13.26 -22.63
CA THR A 4 5.90 -12.14 -22.22
C THR A 4 4.43 -12.52 -22.15
N THR A 5 3.97 -13.49 -22.94
CA THR A 5 2.55 -13.89 -23.02
C THR A 5 1.95 -14.47 -21.73
N PRO A 6 2.60 -15.41 -21.00
CA PRO A 6 2.00 -15.97 -19.78
C PRO A 6 2.00 -14.99 -18.60
N ARG A 7 2.88 -13.98 -18.63
CA ARG A 7 2.93 -12.96 -17.57
C ARG A 7 1.82 -11.94 -17.73
N LEU A 8 1.47 -11.57 -18.96
CA LEU A 8 0.35 -10.66 -19.23
C LEU A 8 -1.00 -11.32 -18.92
N SER A 9 -1.17 -12.62 -19.17
CA SER A 9 -2.40 -13.33 -18.81
C SER A 9 -2.60 -13.39 -17.28
N ALA A 10 -1.55 -13.68 -16.52
CA ALA A 10 -1.62 -13.66 -15.05
C ALA A 10 -1.94 -12.27 -14.49
N VAL A 11 -1.40 -11.21 -15.12
CA VAL A 11 -1.75 -9.82 -14.75
C VAL A 11 -3.21 -9.52 -15.07
N ALA A 12 -3.74 -9.98 -16.20
CA ALA A 12 -5.16 -9.79 -16.53
C ALA A 12 -6.09 -10.51 -15.54
N GLU A 13 -5.74 -11.71 -15.11
CA GLU A 13 -6.48 -12.45 -14.07
C GLU A 13 -6.53 -11.69 -12.75
N GLU A 14 -5.43 -11.02 -12.37
CA GLU A 14 -5.40 -10.17 -11.18
C GLU A 14 -6.46 -9.05 -11.24
N PHE A 15 -6.70 -8.43 -12.40
CA PHE A 15 -7.64 -7.32 -12.52
C PHE A 15 -9.09 -7.71 -12.81
N GLN A 16 -9.34 -8.97 -13.21
CA GLN A 16 -10.63 -9.41 -13.75
C GLN A 16 -11.85 -8.95 -12.93
N GLU A 17 -11.85 -9.14 -11.62
CA GLU A 17 -12.97 -8.74 -10.74
C GLU A 17 -13.19 -7.22 -10.76
N LEU A 18 -12.12 -6.44 -10.67
CA LEU A 18 -12.20 -4.97 -10.67
C LEU A 18 -12.60 -4.43 -12.05
N ASP A 19 -12.09 -5.05 -13.12
CA ASP A 19 -12.42 -4.68 -14.51
C ASP A 19 -13.90 -4.94 -14.81
N LEU A 20 -14.48 -6.02 -14.27
CA LEU A 20 -15.91 -6.31 -14.39
C LEU A 20 -16.77 -5.26 -13.67
N ILE A 21 -16.39 -4.89 -12.44
CA ILE A 21 -17.09 -3.83 -11.70
C ILE A 21 -16.95 -2.51 -12.45
N PHE A 22 -15.75 -2.18 -12.94
CA PHE A 22 -15.51 -0.96 -13.70
C PHE A 22 -16.35 -0.92 -14.99
N ALA A 23 -16.41 -2.02 -15.74
CA ALA A 23 -17.20 -2.11 -16.96
C ALA A 23 -18.71 -1.92 -16.71
N SER A 24 -19.20 -2.30 -15.52
CA SER A 24 -20.59 -2.08 -15.12
C SER A 24 -20.93 -0.61 -14.83
N GLY A 25 -19.92 0.25 -14.63
CA GLY A 25 -20.08 1.66 -14.26
C GLY A 25 -20.57 1.89 -12.82
N SER A 26 -20.73 0.83 -12.02
CA SER A 26 -21.16 0.91 -10.63
C SER A 26 -19.96 0.99 -9.68
N ASP A 27 -20.14 1.65 -8.54
CA ASP A 27 -19.17 1.71 -7.43
C ASP A 27 -17.73 2.06 -7.84
N LEU A 28 -17.56 3.12 -8.65
CA LEU A 28 -16.24 3.58 -9.14
C LEU A 28 -15.24 3.87 -8.00
N ASP A 29 -15.71 4.23 -6.82
CA ASP A 29 -14.86 4.44 -5.63
C ASP A 29 -14.32 3.11 -5.06
N VAL A 30 -15.08 2.02 -5.18
CA VAL A 30 -14.61 0.67 -4.81
C VAL A 30 -13.54 0.21 -5.79
N VAL A 31 -13.75 0.47 -7.08
CA VAL A 31 -12.77 0.20 -8.14
C VAL A 31 -11.48 1.00 -7.91
N GLU A 32 -11.59 2.30 -7.61
CA GLU A 32 -10.44 3.17 -7.34
C GLU A 32 -9.61 2.63 -6.19
N LYS A 33 -10.24 2.34 -5.04
CA LYS A 33 -9.57 1.73 -3.89
C LYS A 33 -8.98 0.36 -4.22
N GLY A 34 -9.66 -0.42 -5.05
CA GLY A 34 -9.23 -1.72 -5.54
C GLY A 34 -7.90 -1.63 -6.30
N TYR A 35 -7.85 -0.78 -7.33
CA TYR A 35 -6.62 -0.56 -8.08
C TYR A 35 -5.54 0.08 -7.23
N ALA A 36 -5.85 1.05 -6.35
CA ALA A 36 -4.86 1.66 -5.48
C ALA A 36 -4.18 0.62 -4.55
N ARG A 37 -4.95 -0.33 -4.00
CA ARG A 37 -4.38 -1.46 -3.24
C ARG A 37 -3.51 -2.37 -4.11
N LYS A 38 -3.92 -2.65 -5.35
CA LYS A 38 -3.10 -3.42 -6.30
C LYS A 38 -1.81 -2.70 -6.67
N LEU A 39 -1.81 -1.37 -6.73
CA LEU A 39 -0.61 -0.58 -7.00
C LEU A 39 0.41 -0.77 -5.89
N ILE A 40 -0.02 -0.64 -4.63
CA ILE A 40 0.84 -0.92 -3.47
C ILE A 40 1.31 -2.38 -3.48
N HIS A 41 0.45 -3.32 -3.88
CA HIS A 41 0.84 -4.73 -4.00
C HIS A 41 1.95 -4.94 -5.04
N ALA A 42 1.80 -4.39 -6.24
CA ALA A 42 2.75 -4.47 -7.33
C ALA A 42 4.11 -3.86 -6.95
N ILE A 43 4.07 -2.65 -6.37
CA ILE A 43 5.26 -1.93 -5.91
C ILE A 43 5.98 -2.73 -4.82
N SER A 44 5.24 -3.31 -3.85
CA SER A 44 5.83 -4.11 -2.79
C SER A 44 6.52 -5.40 -3.27
N ARG A 45 6.24 -5.82 -4.50
CA ARG A 45 6.83 -7.00 -5.15
C ARG A 45 7.87 -6.65 -6.20
N GLU A 46 8.12 -5.35 -6.42
CA GLU A 46 9.00 -4.87 -7.48
C GLU A 46 8.53 -5.39 -8.87
N ASP A 47 7.21 -5.56 -9.02
CA ASP A 47 6.59 -6.06 -10.26
C ASP A 47 6.25 -4.89 -11.19
N GLU A 48 7.21 -4.54 -12.05
CA GLU A 48 7.07 -3.44 -13.01
C GLU A 48 5.86 -3.62 -13.93
N VAL A 49 5.59 -4.85 -14.41
CA VAL A 49 4.50 -5.11 -15.37
C VAL A 49 3.15 -4.85 -14.71
N LEU A 50 2.95 -5.39 -13.50
CA LEU A 50 1.72 -5.17 -12.73
C LEU A 50 1.58 -3.70 -12.30
N THR A 51 2.69 -3.03 -11.98
CA THR A 51 2.70 -1.61 -11.61
C THR A 51 2.27 -0.73 -12.78
N ILE A 52 2.85 -0.98 -13.97
CA ILE A 52 2.50 -0.31 -15.22
C ILE A 52 1.01 -0.47 -15.53
N GLU A 53 0.49 -1.70 -15.46
CA GLU A 53 -0.91 -1.94 -15.79
C GLU A 53 -1.86 -1.31 -14.77
N THR A 54 -1.54 -1.39 -13.46
CA THR A 54 -2.36 -0.75 -12.43
C THR A 54 -2.43 0.78 -12.62
N LEU A 55 -1.30 1.43 -12.94
CA LEU A 55 -1.25 2.87 -13.18
C LEU A 55 -2.07 3.26 -14.42
N LYS A 56 -2.03 2.46 -15.49
CA LYS A 56 -2.91 2.66 -16.66
C LYS A 56 -4.38 2.51 -16.28
N SER A 57 -4.76 1.46 -15.55
CA SER A 57 -6.15 1.21 -15.15
C SER A 57 -6.69 2.31 -14.22
N LEU A 58 -5.88 2.81 -13.27
CA LEU A 58 -6.24 3.98 -12.47
C LEU A 58 -6.43 5.22 -13.35
N GLY A 59 -5.55 5.43 -14.33
CA GLY A 59 -5.67 6.51 -15.29
C GLY A 59 -6.95 6.41 -16.14
N ASP A 60 -7.29 5.21 -16.61
CA ASP A 60 -8.50 4.94 -17.40
C ASP A 60 -9.77 5.17 -16.58
N LEU A 61 -9.75 4.77 -15.30
CA LEU A 61 -10.83 5.03 -14.34
C LEU A 61 -11.07 6.53 -14.15
N HIS A 62 -10.02 7.31 -13.88
CA HIS A 62 -10.16 8.76 -13.74
C HIS A 62 -10.57 9.44 -15.06
N LEU A 63 -10.07 8.96 -16.20
CA LEU A 63 -10.53 9.45 -17.49
C LEU A 63 -12.02 9.15 -17.72
N HIS A 64 -12.50 8.00 -17.28
CA HIS A 64 -13.92 7.66 -17.29
C HIS A 64 -14.73 8.64 -16.43
N LYS A 65 -14.33 8.87 -15.16
CA LYS A 65 -14.95 9.87 -14.27
C LYS A 65 -15.00 11.26 -14.93
N ALA A 66 -13.89 11.69 -15.55
CA ALA A 66 -13.80 12.96 -16.25
C ALA A 66 -14.75 13.08 -17.46
N LYS A 67 -14.92 11.98 -18.23
CA LYS A 67 -15.85 11.93 -19.37
C LYS A 67 -17.31 12.01 -18.92
N SER A 68 -17.62 11.51 -17.73
CA SER A 68 -18.94 11.62 -17.09
C SER A 68 -19.20 12.99 -16.44
N ASN A 69 -18.31 13.98 -16.64
CA ASN A 69 -18.31 15.32 -16.05
C ASN A 69 -18.20 15.38 -14.52
N GLU A 70 -17.90 14.27 -13.85
CA GLU A 70 -17.62 14.22 -12.42
C GLU A 70 -16.24 14.83 -12.16
N HIS A 71 -16.18 15.94 -11.40
CA HIS A 71 -14.93 16.66 -11.08
C HIS A 71 -13.97 16.75 -12.28
N LYS A 72 -14.53 17.09 -13.45
CA LYS A 72 -13.92 16.84 -14.77
C LYS A 72 -12.45 17.22 -14.88
N ALA A 73 -12.08 18.43 -14.46
CA ALA A 73 -10.71 18.92 -14.56
C ALA A 73 -9.75 18.18 -13.63
N GLU A 74 -10.20 17.88 -12.41
CA GLU A 74 -9.43 17.14 -11.42
C GLU A 74 -9.19 15.70 -11.87
N ASN A 75 -10.26 15.00 -12.27
CA ASN A 75 -10.16 13.63 -12.78
C ASN A 75 -9.33 13.54 -14.07
N PHE A 76 -9.44 14.52 -14.98
CA PHE A 76 -8.56 14.61 -16.15
C PHE A 76 -7.08 14.76 -15.75
N HIS A 77 -6.80 15.63 -14.78
CA HIS A 77 -5.44 15.84 -14.29
C HIS A 77 -4.88 14.56 -13.63
N ARG A 78 -5.67 13.91 -12.76
CA ARG A 78 -5.32 12.63 -12.13
C ARG A 78 -4.97 11.58 -13.17
N ALA A 79 -5.83 11.41 -14.19
CA ALA A 79 -5.61 10.45 -15.26
C ALA A 79 -4.26 10.68 -15.96
N CYS A 80 -3.99 11.91 -16.38
CA CYS A 80 -2.75 12.24 -17.09
C CYS A 80 -1.50 12.12 -16.21
N ALA A 81 -1.58 12.49 -14.92
CA ALA A 81 -0.48 12.32 -13.98
C ALA A 81 -0.14 10.84 -13.74
N LEU A 82 -1.15 9.98 -13.61
CA LEU A 82 -0.97 8.54 -13.48
C LEU A 82 -0.37 7.92 -14.75
N TYR A 83 -0.84 8.32 -15.94
CA TYR A 83 -0.22 7.90 -17.20
C TYR A 83 1.24 8.35 -17.29
N GLU A 84 1.55 9.59 -16.92
CA GLU A 84 2.93 10.08 -16.93
C GLU A 84 3.82 9.28 -15.97
N ASP A 85 3.31 8.88 -14.79
CA ASP A 85 4.08 8.09 -13.84
C ASP A 85 4.50 6.73 -14.39
N VAL A 86 3.71 6.15 -15.32
CA VAL A 86 4.08 4.93 -16.04
C VAL A 86 5.44 5.06 -16.75
N LEU A 87 5.80 6.27 -17.21
CA LEU A 87 7.06 6.52 -17.91
C LEU A 87 8.29 6.24 -17.05
N ARG A 88 8.15 6.18 -15.71
CA ARG A 88 9.25 5.76 -14.81
C ARG A 88 9.67 4.30 -15.02
N TYR A 89 8.76 3.47 -15.52
CA TYR A 89 8.94 2.02 -15.63
C TYR A 89 9.19 1.56 -17.08
N ILE A 90 8.83 2.40 -18.05
CA ILE A 90 8.95 2.06 -19.47
C ILE A 90 10.36 2.33 -19.98
N ARG A 91 10.93 1.33 -20.64
CA ARG A 91 12.23 1.42 -21.32
C ARG A 91 12.13 1.56 -22.85
N ASN A 92 11.04 1.08 -23.45
CA ASN A 92 10.82 1.10 -24.91
C ASN A 92 10.14 2.39 -25.37
N GLU A 93 10.62 3.00 -26.45
CA GLU A 93 9.99 4.18 -27.07
C GLU A 93 8.58 3.91 -27.60
N GLU A 94 8.29 2.69 -28.07
CA GLU A 94 6.93 2.34 -28.53
C GLU A 94 5.92 2.37 -27.38
N GLU A 95 6.30 1.81 -26.23
CA GLU A 95 5.47 1.87 -25.01
C GLU A 95 5.32 3.31 -24.50
N LYS A 96 6.36 4.15 -24.61
CA LYS A 96 6.24 5.58 -24.30
C LYS A 96 5.24 6.26 -25.24
N ALA A 97 5.27 5.93 -26.53
CA ALA A 97 4.31 6.45 -27.50
C ALA A 97 2.87 6.04 -27.18
N VAL A 98 2.63 4.83 -26.67
CA VAL A 98 1.32 4.37 -26.18
C VAL A 98 0.82 5.24 -25.03
N ILE A 99 1.68 5.55 -24.06
CA ILE A 99 1.32 6.42 -22.92
C ILE A 99 1.05 7.85 -23.39
N GLN A 100 1.89 8.40 -24.26
CA GLN A 100 1.64 9.72 -24.85
C GLN A 100 0.33 9.76 -25.66
N HIS A 101 0.00 8.68 -26.37
CA HIS A 101 -1.26 8.56 -27.07
C HIS A 101 -2.45 8.56 -26.10
N ARG A 102 -2.35 7.88 -24.95
CA ARG A 102 -3.40 7.92 -23.90
C ARG A 102 -3.61 9.33 -23.35
N ILE A 103 -2.54 10.10 -23.12
CA ILE A 103 -2.64 11.50 -22.69
C ILE A 103 -3.32 12.36 -23.77
N ARG A 104 -2.88 12.26 -25.04
CA ARG A 104 -3.50 12.99 -26.16
C ARG A 104 -4.98 12.61 -26.35
N TYR A 105 -5.31 11.34 -26.16
CA TYR A 105 -6.68 10.86 -26.19
C TYR A 105 -7.51 11.49 -25.06
N ALA A 106 -6.97 11.54 -23.83
CA ALA A 106 -7.62 12.20 -22.71
C ALA A 106 -7.87 13.69 -22.97
N GLU A 107 -6.89 14.41 -23.53
CA GLU A 107 -7.03 15.82 -23.91
C GLU A 107 -8.17 16.01 -24.91
N LYS A 108 -8.22 15.17 -25.95
CA LYS A 108 -9.28 15.20 -26.97
C LYS A 108 -10.66 14.92 -26.40
N CYS A 109 -10.79 13.91 -25.54
CA CYS A 109 -12.07 13.53 -24.92
C CYS A 109 -12.62 14.60 -23.98
N THR A 110 -11.73 15.28 -23.25
CA THR A 110 -12.14 16.24 -22.21
C THR A 110 -12.14 17.69 -22.69
N LYS A 111 -11.51 17.99 -23.83
CA LYS A 111 -11.23 19.34 -24.33
C LYS A 111 -10.37 20.16 -23.35
N LEU A 112 -9.50 19.48 -22.61
CA LEU A 112 -8.54 20.07 -21.69
C LEU A 112 -7.12 19.81 -22.21
N VAL A 113 -6.16 20.61 -21.76
CA VAL A 113 -4.74 20.45 -22.11
C VAL A 113 -3.99 20.04 -20.86
N TYR A 114 -3.16 19.00 -20.98
CA TYR A 114 -2.37 18.54 -19.86
C TYR A 114 -1.11 19.40 -19.69
N SER A 115 -1.07 20.17 -18.61
CA SER A 115 0.12 20.94 -18.24
C SER A 115 0.91 20.22 -17.16
N LYS A 116 2.19 19.95 -17.46
CA LYS A 116 3.19 19.47 -16.49
C LYS A 116 3.43 20.42 -15.31
N LYS A 117 3.00 21.69 -15.44
CA LYS A 117 3.18 22.73 -14.42
C LYS A 117 2.05 22.80 -13.39
N TYR A 118 1.14 21.83 -13.37
CA TYR A 118 0.12 21.76 -12.31
C TYR A 118 0.80 21.38 -10.99
N THR A 119 1.36 22.36 -10.30
CA THR A 119 1.35 22.34 -8.85
C THR A 119 -0.06 22.74 -8.49
N LYS A 120 -0.86 21.83 -7.93
CA LYS A 120 -1.99 22.26 -7.10
C LYS A 120 -1.38 23.28 -6.15
N ALA A 121 -1.90 24.52 -6.20
CA ALA A 121 -1.41 25.66 -5.44
C ALA A 121 -0.97 25.12 -4.09
N GLU A 122 0.33 25.20 -3.80
CA GLU A 122 0.97 24.59 -2.64
C GLU A 122 -0.03 24.60 -1.50
N THR A 123 -0.67 23.45 -1.23
CA THR A 123 -1.26 23.29 0.08
C THR A 123 -0.01 23.37 0.93
N GLY A 124 0.27 24.53 1.53
CA GLY A 124 1.47 24.80 2.34
C GLY A 124 1.57 23.89 3.58
N LEU A 125 0.78 22.83 3.59
CA LEU A 125 0.84 21.68 4.45
C LEU A 125 2.11 20.89 4.13
N THR A 126 2.96 20.83 5.12
CA THR A 126 4.11 19.94 5.17
C THR A 126 3.67 18.48 5.04
N VAL A 127 4.56 17.61 4.56
CA VAL A 127 4.35 16.14 4.50
C VAL A 127 3.85 15.60 5.86
N ALA A 128 4.37 16.16 6.96
CA ALA A 128 3.98 15.78 8.31
C ALA A 128 2.51 16.10 8.62
N GLU A 129 1.97 17.24 8.17
CA GLU A 129 0.58 17.62 8.41
C GLU A 129 -0.40 16.77 7.61
N LEU A 130 -0.05 16.42 6.37
CA LEU A 130 -0.88 15.53 5.54
C LEU A 130 -1.02 14.14 6.16
N LEU A 131 0.09 13.55 6.60
CA LEU A 131 0.08 12.22 7.22
C LEU A 131 -0.53 12.23 8.62
N HIS A 132 -0.32 13.28 9.41
CA HIS A 132 -1.04 13.45 10.68
C HIS A 132 -2.55 13.54 10.47
N GLY A 133 -2.99 14.15 9.36
CA GLY A 133 -4.38 14.13 8.91
C GLY A 133 -4.89 12.71 8.64
N VAL A 134 -4.10 11.88 7.95
CA VAL A 134 -4.42 10.45 7.71
C VAL A 134 -4.60 9.70 9.03
N GLU A 135 -3.68 9.87 9.97
CA GLU A 135 -3.75 9.20 11.28
C GLU A 135 -4.95 9.67 12.11
N LYS A 136 -5.24 10.97 12.16
CA LYS A 136 -6.40 11.50 12.87
C LYS A 136 -7.70 10.91 12.32
N LYS A 137 -7.85 10.88 11.01
CA LYS A 137 -9.04 10.31 10.34
C LYS A 137 -9.20 8.82 10.64
N ALA A 138 -8.10 8.09 10.78
CA ALA A 138 -8.15 6.68 11.13
C ALA A 138 -8.40 6.41 12.62
N LYS A 139 -7.90 7.27 13.52
CA LYS A 139 -8.17 7.18 14.99
C LYS A 139 -9.64 7.34 15.33
N VAL A 140 -10.39 8.15 14.56
CA VAL A 140 -11.83 8.37 14.76
C VAL A 140 -12.67 7.12 14.44
N LYS A 141 -12.12 6.15 13.69
CA LYS A 141 -12.86 4.95 13.24
C LYS A 141 -12.59 3.66 14.06
N GLU A 142 -11.92 3.76 15.20
CA GLU A 142 -11.67 2.71 16.21
C GLU A 142 -11.14 1.33 15.70
N HIS A 143 -9.96 0.93 16.20
CA HIS A 143 -9.42 -0.43 16.16
C HIS A 143 -9.23 -1.15 14.80
N ASP A 144 -9.24 -0.45 13.67
CA ASP A 144 -8.91 -1.09 12.40
C ASP A 144 -7.64 -0.51 11.75
N VAL A 145 -6.72 -1.40 11.37
CA VAL A 145 -5.52 -1.07 10.59
C VAL A 145 -5.85 -0.82 9.13
N VAL A 146 -7.03 -1.28 8.68
CA VAL A 146 -7.48 -1.12 7.30
C VAL A 146 -7.66 0.36 6.94
N PRO A 147 -8.36 1.22 7.72
CA PRO A 147 -8.44 2.66 7.47
C PRO A 147 -7.08 3.37 7.39
N LEU A 148 -6.11 2.99 8.22
CA LEU A 148 -4.75 3.56 8.17
C LEU A 148 -4.04 3.17 6.87
N ARG A 149 -4.09 1.88 6.51
CA ARG A 149 -3.46 1.38 5.29
C ARG A 149 -4.09 2.02 4.06
N GLU A 150 -5.41 2.15 4.03
CA GLU A 150 -6.12 2.85 2.95
C GLU A 150 -5.70 4.32 2.90
N GLY A 151 -5.69 5.02 4.02
CA GLY A 151 -5.29 6.43 4.05
C GLY A 151 -3.85 6.68 3.57
N TYR A 152 -2.89 5.81 3.90
CA TYR A 152 -1.53 5.92 3.34
C TYR A 152 -1.44 5.49 1.87
N THR A 153 -2.32 4.58 1.43
CA THR A 153 -2.43 4.19 0.02
C THR A 153 -2.96 5.35 -0.82
N ASP A 154 -4.00 6.02 -0.33
CA ASP A 154 -4.58 7.20 -0.96
C ASP A 154 -3.55 8.34 -0.99
N ALA A 155 -2.86 8.60 0.14
CA ALA A 155 -1.79 9.59 0.20
C ALA A 155 -0.64 9.30 -0.79
N PHE A 156 -0.32 8.02 -1.01
CA PHE A 156 0.66 7.63 -2.02
C PHE A 156 0.16 7.93 -3.45
N VAL A 157 -1.08 7.54 -3.79
CA VAL A 157 -1.65 7.85 -5.11
C VAL A 157 -1.75 9.36 -5.34
N ASP A 158 -2.21 10.10 -4.34
CA ASP A 158 -2.29 11.56 -4.40
C ASP A 158 -0.91 12.20 -4.56
N SER A 159 0.12 11.66 -3.89
CA SER A 159 1.49 12.14 -4.06
C SER A 159 2.04 11.96 -5.47
N ILE A 160 1.63 10.89 -6.18
CA ILE A 160 1.97 10.70 -7.61
C ILE A 160 1.29 11.79 -8.44
N VAL A 161 0.00 12.03 -8.20
CA VAL A 161 -0.78 13.05 -8.91
C VAL A 161 -0.18 14.44 -8.71
N GLU A 162 0.13 14.78 -7.46
CA GLU A 162 0.69 16.07 -7.05
C GLU A 162 2.20 16.19 -7.33
N ARG A 163 2.85 15.11 -7.81
CA ARG A 163 4.30 15.01 -8.03
C ARG A 163 5.13 15.32 -6.79
N ASN A 164 4.59 15.03 -5.61
CA ASN A 164 5.22 15.33 -4.33
C ASN A 164 6.13 14.17 -3.90
N LYS A 165 7.41 14.25 -4.26
CA LYS A 165 8.42 13.21 -3.94
C LYS A 165 8.55 12.94 -2.46
N GLY A 166 8.49 13.98 -1.62
CA GLY A 166 8.57 13.83 -0.17
C GLY A 166 7.40 12.99 0.37
N LEU A 167 6.18 13.25 -0.11
CA LEU A 167 5.00 12.49 0.27
C LEU A 167 4.99 11.08 -0.33
N GLU A 168 5.49 10.87 -1.56
CA GLU A 168 5.67 9.54 -2.15
C GLU A 168 6.54 8.66 -1.23
N VAL A 169 7.71 9.18 -0.85
CA VAL A 169 8.69 8.47 0.00
C VAL A 169 8.11 8.19 1.38
N GLU A 170 7.50 9.19 2.02
CA GLU A 170 6.99 9.05 3.38
C GLU A 170 5.77 8.13 3.45
N SER A 171 4.90 8.15 2.44
CA SER A 171 3.74 7.25 2.35
C SER A 171 4.17 5.79 2.18
N LEU A 172 5.13 5.52 1.28
CA LEU A 172 5.70 4.19 1.11
C LEU A 172 6.45 3.71 2.35
N LYS A 173 7.22 4.59 3.01
CA LYS A 173 7.88 4.29 4.28
C LYS A 173 6.87 3.93 5.37
N SER A 174 5.79 4.69 5.49
CA SER A 174 4.74 4.47 6.48
C SER A 174 3.97 3.16 6.22
N LEU A 175 3.67 2.85 4.96
CA LEU A 175 3.12 1.54 4.57
C LEU A 175 4.09 0.40 4.92
N GLY A 176 5.38 0.58 4.64
CA GLY A 176 6.44 -0.37 5.02
C GLY A 176 6.45 -0.63 6.52
N ASP A 177 6.35 0.42 7.34
CA ASP A 177 6.30 0.31 8.81
C ASP A 177 5.07 -0.47 9.29
N LEU A 178 3.89 -0.25 8.68
CA LEU A 178 2.68 -1.03 8.97
C LEU A 178 2.86 -2.53 8.69
N TYR A 179 3.47 -2.86 7.55
CA TYR A 179 3.73 -4.27 7.18
C TYR A 179 4.84 -4.90 8.03
N LEU A 180 5.87 -4.15 8.40
CA LEU A 180 6.93 -4.60 9.30
C LEU A 180 6.33 -4.98 10.65
N GLU A 181 5.45 -4.13 11.21
CA GLU A 181 4.79 -4.45 12.47
C GLU A 181 3.82 -5.63 12.33
N LYS A 182 3.06 -5.69 11.23
CA LYS A 182 2.21 -6.86 10.92
C LYS A 182 3.04 -8.15 10.94
N GLY A 183 4.23 -8.15 10.34
CA GLY A 183 5.15 -9.28 10.35
C GLY A 183 5.64 -9.63 11.77
N ARG A 184 6.00 -8.62 12.57
CA ARG A 184 6.47 -8.82 13.95
C ARG A 184 5.42 -9.41 14.87
N VAL A 185 4.20 -8.89 14.80
CA VAL A 185 3.12 -9.29 15.71
C VAL A 185 2.42 -10.56 15.20
N GLY A 186 2.10 -10.60 13.91
CA GLY A 186 1.38 -11.72 13.29
C GLY A 186 2.26 -12.91 12.92
N ARG A 187 3.60 -12.79 13.04
CA ARG A 187 4.57 -13.76 12.49
C ARG A 187 4.35 -14.04 11.00
N ASP A 188 3.94 -13.01 10.27
CA ASP A 188 3.63 -13.04 8.84
C ASP A 188 4.91 -12.75 8.02
N GLU A 189 5.54 -13.80 7.50
CA GLU A 189 6.75 -13.68 6.67
C GLU A 189 6.51 -12.92 5.35
N ALA A 190 5.30 -13.04 4.79
CA ALA A 190 4.93 -12.29 3.60
C ALA A 190 4.83 -10.79 3.91
N ALA A 191 4.43 -10.41 5.12
CA ALA A 191 4.41 -9.02 5.55
C ALA A 191 5.84 -8.41 5.64
N PHE A 192 6.83 -9.16 6.13
CA PHE A 192 8.22 -8.68 6.09
C PHE A 192 8.72 -8.45 4.66
N THR A 193 8.36 -9.35 3.75
CA THR A 193 8.75 -9.25 2.34
C THR A 193 8.11 -8.01 1.69
N LYS A 194 6.81 -7.77 1.94
CA LYS A 194 6.12 -6.55 1.49
C LYS A 194 6.73 -5.29 2.08
N ALA A 195 7.08 -5.28 3.37
CA ALA A 195 7.72 -4.15 4.02
C ALA A 195 9.07 -3.81 3.35
N ALA A 196 9.92 -4.81 3.11
CA ALA A 196 11.20 -4.62 2.44
C ALA A 196 11.03 -4.04 1.02
N GLY A 197 10.09 -4.57 0.23
CA GLY A 197 9.82 -4.04 -1.11
C GLY A 197 9.32 -2.59 -1.10
N LEU A 198 8.46 -2.22 -0.15
CA LEU A 198 8.00 -0.84 0.00
C LEU A 198 9.13 0.11 0.40
N TYR A 199 10.03 -0.30 1.29
CA TYR A 199 11.20 0.52 1.62
C TYR A 199 12.18 0.67 0.45
N ARG A 200 12.36 -0.36 -0.39
CA ARG A 200 13.17 -0.25 -1.62
C ARG A 200 12.52 0.71 -2.61
N ALA A 201 11.21 0.59 -2.83
CA ALA A 201 10.48 1.52 -3.68
C ALA A 201 10.54 2.97 -3.17
N ALA A 202 10.54 3.18 -1.85
CA ALA A 202 10.76 4.49 -1.24
C ALA A 202 12.20 4.97 -1.45
N LEU A 203 13.19 4.08 -1.34
CA LEU A 203 14.61 4.38 -1.55
C LEU A 203 14.88 4.82 -2.99
N ASP A 204 14.24 4.18 -3.97
CA ASP A 204 14.36 4.52 -5.39
C ASP A 204 13.79 5.91 -5.72
N ARG A 205 12.84 6.38 -4.91
CA ARG A 205 12.18 7.69 -5.06
C ARG A 205 12.80 8.80 -4.21
N CYS A 206 13.70 8.45 -3.29
CA CYS A 206 14.26 9.38 -2.33
C CYS A 206 15.52 10.06 -2.87
N GLU A 207 15.48 11.39 -2.99
CA GLU A 207 16.61 12.22 -3.43
C GLU A 207 17.50 12.67 -2.25
N ASP A 208 16.95 12.69 -1.03
CA ASP A 208 17.63 13.13 0.19
C ASP A 208 18.59 12.07 0.74
N SER A 209 19.86 12.41 0.96
CA SER A 209 20.90 11.46 1.38
C SER A 209 20.61 10.82 2.73
N ASP A 210 20.12 11.60 3.68
CA ASP A 210 19.87 11.16 5.06
C ASP A 210 18.64 10.25 5.12
N GLY A 211 17.59 10.60 4.37
CA GLY A 211 16.42 9.78 4.11
C GLY A 211 16.78 8.44 3.46
N ARG A 212 17.66 8.44 2.46
CA ARG A 212 18.16 7.21 1.83
C ARG A 212 18.87 6.30 2.82
N GLU A 213 19.72 6.84 3.69
CA GLU A 213 20.42 6.02 4.70
C GLU A 213 19.46 5.45 5.74
N THR A 214 18.47 6.24 6.16
CA THR A 214 17.38 5.77 7.02
C THR A 214 16.61 4.60 6.38
N LEU A 215 16.32 4.67 5.09
CA LEU A 215 15.64 3.61 4.36
C LEU A 215 16.49 2.34 4.24
N LYS A 216 17.79 2.46 3.97
CA LYS A 216 18.71 1.30 3.99
C LYS A 216 18.74 0.60 5.34
N HIS A 217 18.77 1.37 6.44
CA HIS A 217 18.68 0.81 7.79
C HIS A 217 17.37 0.06 8.02
N ARG A 218 16.23 0.59 7.55
CA ARG A 218 14.92 -0.09 7.65
C ARG A 218 14.85 -1.38 6.85
N ILE A 219 15.40 -1.40 5.62
CA ILE A 219 15.50 -2.62 4.79
C ILE A 219 16.33 -3.68 5.53
N LYS A 220 17.56 -3.33 5.94
CA LYS A 220 18.45 -4.24 6.65
C LYS A 220 17.85 -4.76 7.95
N TYR A 221 17.15 -3.90 8.70
CA TYR A 221 16.45 -4.29 9.92
C TYR A 221 15.33 -5.29 9.62
N THR A 222 14.51 -5.02 8.62
CA THR A 222 13.38 -5.88 8.21
C THR A 222 13.86 -7.27 7.83
N GLU A 223 14.91 -7.36 7.02
CA GLU A 223 15.54 -8.63 6.61
C GLU A 223 16.11 -9.39 7.81
N LYS A 224 16.77 -8.69 8.74
CA LYS A 224 17.30 -9.28 9.98
C LYS A 224 16.19 -9.85 10.86
N VAL A 225 15.07 -9.12 11.01
CA VAL A 225 13.93 -9.58 11.83
C VAL A 225 13.24 -10.77 11.15
N LYS A 226 13.08 -10.76 9.83
CA LYS A 226 12.56 -11.89 9.05
C LYS A 226 13.41 -13.14 9.27
N GLY A 227 14.73 -13.07 9.09
CA GLY A 227 15.62 -14.22 9.29
C GLY A 227 15.66 -14.73 10.73
N LYS A 228 15.44 -13.87 11.73
CA LYS A 228 15.27 -14.32 13.14
C LYS A 228 13.94 -15.04 13.36
N ALA A 229 12.86 -14.60 12.72
CA ALA A 229 11.56 -15.22 12.82
C ALA A 229 11.56 -16.63 12.19
N GLU A 230 12.22 -16.79 11.05
CA GLU A 230 12.44 -18.08 10.37
C GLU A 230 13.20 -19.06 11.28
N LYS A 231 14.35 -18.63 11.84
CA LYS A 231 15.15 -19.46 12.76
C LYS A 231 14.42 -19.89 14.05
N ARG A 232 13.46 -19.09 14.53
CA ARG A 232 12.62 -19.43 15.69
C ARG A 232 11.55 -20.48 15.37
N ARG A 233 11.17 -20.65 14.11
CA ARG A 233 10.29 -21.76 13.69
C ARG A 233 11.05 -23.08 13.66
N GLU A 234 12.35 -23.05 13.36
CA GLU A 234 13.20 -24.24 13.28
C GLU A 234 13.65 -24.78 14.66
N LYS A 235 13.56 -23.98 15.74
CA LYS A 235 13.92 -24.41 17.11
C LYS A 235 12.88 -23.95 18.14
N PRO A 236 12.10 -24.85 18.76
CA PRO A 236 11.17 -24.46 19.83
C PRO A 236 11.94 -24.35 21.15
N THR A 237 12.50 -23.19 21.48
CA THR A 237 12.98 -22.93 22.84
C THR A 237 12.65 -21.52 23.33
N GLY A 238 12.28 -21.48 24.62
CA GLY A 238 11.59 -20.41 25.34
C GLY A 238 12.25 -19.03 25.38
N ASN A 239 11.38 -18.04 25.63
CA ASN A 239 11.60 -16.68 26.11
C ASN A 239 12.68 -15.83 25.42
N SER A 240 12.25 -14.97 24.49
CA SER A 240 12.99 -13.76 24.12
C SER A 240 12.00 -12.59 23.99
N LYS A 241 11.73 -11.92 25.11
CA LYS A 241 11.13 -10.58 25.18
C LYS A 241 12.21 -9.47 25.21
N ALA A 242 13.45 -9.79 25.55
CA ALA A 242 14.49 -8.79 25.86
C ALA A 242 15.23 -8.21 24.64
N ASP A 243 15.23 -8.88 23.49
CA ASP A 243 16.09 -8.46 22.36
C ASP A 243 15.49 -7.37 21.44
N TYR A 244 14.20 -7.08 21.60
CA TYR A 244 13.47 -6.18 20.69
C TYR A 244 13.70 -4.69 20.99
N ALA A 245 14.05 -4.32 22.22
CA ALA A 245 14.19 -2.93 22.65
C ALA A 245 15.49 -2.27 22.18
N LYS A 246 16.57 -3.05 21.99
CA LYS A 246 17.94 -2.54 21.78
C LYS A 246 18.22 -2.04 20.35
N TRP A 247 17.33 -2.30 19.39
CA TRP A 247 17.56 -2.02 17.96
C TRP A 247 16.33 -1.43 17.24
N LEU A 248 15.40 -0.81 17.97
CA LEU A 248 14.31 -0.07 17.33
C LEU A 248 14.88 1.14 16.61
N VAL A 249 14.76 1.17 15.28
CA VAL A 249 14.63 2.45 14.60
C VAL A 249 13.34 3.07 15.16
N PRO A 250 13.37 4.27 15.74
CA PRO A 250 12.15 4.89 16.22
C PRO A 250 11.16 4.95 15.05
N PRO A 251 9.91 4.48 15.26
CA PRO A 251 8.84 4.71 14.32
C PRO A 251 8.80 6.21 14.04
N SER A 252 8.49 6.62 12.79
CA SER A 252 8.17 8.03 12.58
C SER A 252 7.10 8.46 13.59
N THR A 253 7.03 9.73 13.95
CA THR A 253 5.97 10.24 14.86
C THR A 253 4.60 9.77 14.36
N ALA A 254 4.44 9.70 13.04
CA ALA A 254 3.27 9.18 12.35
C ALA A 254 2.97 7.68 12.57
N CYS A 255 4.01 6.86 12.68
CA CYS A 255 3.86 5.42 12.89
C CYS A 255 3.59 5.05 14.36
N LYS A 256 4.01 5.86 15.35
CA LYS A 256 3.76 5.55 16.78
C LYS A 256 2.28 5.32 17.09
N ALA A 257 1.41 6.16 16.51
CA ALA A 257 -0.03 6.03 16.63
C ALA A 257 -0.58 4.71 16.05
N ALA A 258 -0.08 4.32 14.87
CA ALA A 258 -0.48 3.07 14.23
C ALA A 258 -0.02 1.83 15.01
N LEU A 259 1.15 1.90 15.65
CA LEU A 259 1.67 0.84 16.51
C LEU A 259 0.83 0.62 17.76
N ASP A 260 0.34 1.70 18.38
CA ASP A 260 -0.58 1.60 19.52
C ASP A 260 -1.89 0.91 19.12
N VAL A 261 -2.41 1.21 17.92
CA VAL A 261 -3.62 0.55 17.37
C VAL A 261 -3.37 -0.93 17.12
N ILE A 262 -2.29 -1.31 16.43
CA ILE A 262 -1.93 -2.73 16.16
C ILE A 262 -1.74 -3.52 17.46
N SER A 263 -1.09 -2.90 18.45
CA SER A 263 -0.87 -3.48 19.78
C SER A 263 -2.19 -3.71 20.51
N GLN A 264 -3.11 -2.74 20.49
CA GLN A 264 -4.42 -2.86 21.13
C GLN A 264 -5.32 -3.92 20.48
N ILE A 265 -5.34 -4.01 19.15
CA ILE A 265 -6.10 -5.04 18.41
C ILE A 265 -5.64 -6.44 18.80
N ASN A 266 -4.33 -6.66 18.86
CA ASN A 266 -3.81 -7.97 19.23
C ASN A 266 -4.02 -8.30 20.70
N LYS A 267 -3.93 -7.31 21.62
CA LYS A 267 -4.33 -7.52 23.02
C LYS A 267 -5.79 -7.98 23.13
N LYS A 268 -6.70 -7.38 22.37
CA LYS A 268 -8.12 -7.79 22.31
C LYS A 268 -8.28 -9.19 21.70
N ARG A 269 -7.55 -9.50 20.62
CA ARG A 269 -7.62 -10.82 19.95
C ARG A 269 -7.07 -11.96 20.81
N ILE A 270 -6.00 -11.71 21.58
CA ILE A 270 -5.45 -12.68 22.55
C ILE A 270 -6.45 -12.88 23.70
N ALA A 271 -6.99 -11.79 24.26
CA ALA A 271 -8.00 -11.88 25.33
C ALA A 271 -9.29 -12.61 24.88
N GLY A 272 -9.69 -12.47 23.61
CA GLY A 272 -10.81 -13.22 23.02
C GLY A 272 -10.51 -14.68 22.68
N ALA A 273 -9.24 -15.06 22.48
CA ALA A 273 -8.84 -16.45 22.29
C ALA A 273 -8.79 -17.21 23.63
N ASP A 274 -8.39 -16.53 24.71
CA ASP A 274 -8.36 -17.11 26.07
C ASP A 274 -9.78 -17.33 26.64
N SER A 275 -10.76 -16.50 26.26
CA SER A 275 -12.16 -16.70 26.69
C SER A 275 -12.88 -17.84 25.99
N HIS A 276 -12.40 -18.28 24.81
CA HIS A 276 -12.99 -19.41 24.08
C HIS A 276 -12.43 -20.78 24.49
N MET A 277 -11.31 -20.82 25.23
CA MET A 277 -10.76 -22.08 25.77
C MET A 277 -11.28 -22.47 27.17
N ASN A 278 -12.06 -21.62 27.84
CA ASN A 278 -12.58 -21.90 29.18
C ASN A 278 -14.02 -22.44 29.24
N ASN A 279 -14.67 -22.70 28.10
CA ASN A 279 -15.95 -23.43 28.05
C ASN A 279 -15.75 -24.81 27.40
N LYS A 280 -15.02 -25.71 28.09
CA LYS A 280 -15.22 -27.16 27.92
C LYS A 280 -16.09 -27.64 29.08
N THR A 281 -17.33 -27.94 28.74
CA THR A 281 -18.37 -28.53 29.58
C THR A 281 -17.87 -29.82 30.26
N PRO A 282 -18.19 -30.07 31.54
CA PRO A 282 -17.87 -31.34 32.19
C PRO A 282 -18.68 -32.47 31.57
N ALA A 283 -18.04 -33.64 31.47
CA ALA A 283 -18.58 -34.87 30.95
C ALA A 283 -19.86 -35.32 31.69
N ASP A 284 -20.85 -35.73 30.91
CA ASP A 284 -21.98 -36.54 31.38
C ASP A 284 -21.44 -37.88 31.87
N THR A 285 -21.55 -38.13 33.19
CA THR A 285 -21.38 -39.45 33.77
C THR A 285 -22.64 -40.28 33.53
N GLU A 286 -22.50 -41.29 32.68
CA GLU A 286 -23.45 -42.38 32.49
C GLU A 286 -23.77 -43.11 33.81
N SER A 287 -25.03 -43.50 33.92
CA SER A 287 -25.62 -44.31 34.98
C SER A 287 -25.10 -45.73 35.01
N THR A 288 -24.87 -46.30 36.19
CA THR A 288 -24.95 -47.74 36.43
C THR A 288 -25.29 -48.04 37.90
N THR A 289 -26.26 -48.95 38.09
CA THR A 289 -26.67 -49.70 39.32
C THR A 289 -27.39 -48.93 40.43
N GLN A 290 -28.54 -49.34 40.98
CA GLN A 290 -29.31 -50.61 40.98
C GLN A 290 -30.81 -50.32 40.88
#